data_AF-A0A0B2AC61-F1
#
_entry.id   AF-A0A0B2AC61-F1
#
_cell.length_a   1.000
_cell.length_b   1.000
_cell.length_c   1.000
_cell.angle_alpha   90.00
_cell.angle_beta   90.00
_cell.angle_gamma   90.00
#
_symmetry.space_group_name_H-M   'P 1'
#
loop_
_entity.id
_entity.type
_entity.pdbx_description
1 polymer ?
#
loop_
_entity_poly.entity_id
_entity_poly.type
_entity_poly.pdbx_seq_one_letter_code
_entity_poly.pdbx_strand_id
1 'polypeptide(L)'
;MLHLIDRFFDRQRRANDDGAALVLVVFVMLVGAIATATIAAAIFFVISTNSTNKGNTQAFIAAESGRDATFAQLKNSTCTATSLTGTSPSYSSTIYSSPSNTPPPSSDGLTASCPSTSTNFIVIKSQGTSGGQSATIDSVFPYSTTTTTSLGGVVTYFGGSVSTQVSNYVGDLVVRSGNYTCPNSGSITGNLYVTNGNVTLSSGCTITGNIWASGYVDGSSSGITIGGNVKANGYITFASNGTTIGQFSGSTPVAGTGNISSGSDVTLTNTGSTQGRVAGNVQAATATLTVGNKWTVSGTQTPNTPLPAFNPTLATISLASQWIDLDASTTWNAQATANPCAGGFNLSSTLGAATTSVLLNYASCGGTAITVNASSITRDAVFLFPTASRMDVTLSGTLTGGHQLLFVHADASRALSGTPAQPQPTCGNGNQNDKFNVNSASNVTGVKVLLYSPCGLTGTVRSTFDGQLYSASGGLTFGNGANYTCQDMAWPGAFTKLGCIVVGGSDGIITETTTQTLGNLLSQTER
;
A
#
# COMPACT_ATOMS: atom_id res chain seq x y z
N MET A 1 10.91 -77.48 -64.31
CA MET A 1 11.91 -77.95 -65.28
C MET A 1 13.28 -77.79 -64.63
N LEU A 2 13.60 -78.74 -63.74
CA LEU A 2 14.89 -78.87 -63.04
C LEU A 2 15.80 -79.77 -63.91
N HIS A 3 17.11 -79.66 -63.68
CA HIS A 3 18.23 -80.49 -64.18
C HIS A 3 18.79 -80.18 -65.56
N LEU A 4 19.94 -79.48 -65.59
CA LEU A 4 21.10 -79.77 -66.47
C LEU A 4 22.26 -78.75 -66.28
N ILE A 5 22.91 -78.69 -65.11
CA ILE A 5 24.20 -78.00 -64.95
C ILE A 5 24.96 -78.72 -63.83
N ASP A 6 25.95 -79.57 -64.13
CA ASP A 6 26.97 -79.86 -63.09
C ASP A 6 28.31 -80.54 -63.44
N ARG A 7 28.76 -80.76 -64.68
CA ARG A 7 30.01 -81.58 -64.83
C ARG A 7 31.00 -81.19 -65.92
N PHE A 8 31.59 -79.99 -65.91
CA PHE A 8 32.69 -79.73 -66.86
C PHE A 8 33.94 -78.94 -66.42
N PHE A 9 34.09 -78.45 -65.18
CA PHE A 9 35.12 -77.40 -64.95
C PHE A 9 36.37 -77.69 -64.11
N ASP A 10 36.83 -78.94 -63.96
CA ASP A 10 37.80 -79.24 -62.90
C ASP A 10 39.28 -79.48 -63.27
N ARG A 11 39.89 -78.86 -64.31
CA ARG A 11 41.36 -78.98 -64.49
C ARG A 11 42.03 -77.76 -65.11
N GLN A 12 42.80 -77.01 -64.32
CA GLN A 12 44.17 -76.53 -64.61
C GLN A 12 44.57 -75.38 -63.66
N ARG A 13 45.63 -75.53 -62.86
CA ARG A 13 46.45 -74.43 -62.28
C ARG A 13 47.68 -74.96 -61.53
N ARG A 14 48.89 -74.49 -61.87
CA ARG A 14 50.11 -74.34 -61.01
C ARG A 14 51.33 -73.79 -61.81
N ALA A 15 51.96 -72.68 -61.37
CA ALA A 15 53.41 -72.32 -61.47
C ALA A 15 53.72 -70.93 -60.78
N ASN A 16 55.00 -70.69 -60.39
CA ASN A 16 55.59 -69.92 -59.24
C ASN A 16 55.88 -68.38 -59.36
N ASP A 17 56.06 -67.67 -58.22
CA ASP A 17 56.59 -66.27 -58.04
C ASP A 17 57.18 -65.98 -56.60
N ASP A 18 58.50 -66.11 -56.33
CA ASP A 18 59.07 -66.03 -54.95
C ASP A 18 59.97 -64.81 -54.58
N GLY A 19 60.50 -64.03 -55.53
CA GLY A 19 61.43 -62.90 -55.22
C GLY A 19 60.77 -61.53 -55.07
N ALA A 20 59.65 -61.30 -55.77
CA ALA A 20 58.84 -60.10 -55.61
C ALA A 20 58.10 -60.06 -54.25
N ALA A 21 57.96 -61.22 -53.60
CA ALA A 21 57.16 -61.37 -52.39
C ALA A 21 57.67 -60.53 -51.21
N LEU A 22 58.99 -60.48 -50.95
CA LEU A 22 59.50 -59.87 -49.72
C LEU A 22 59.51 -58.32 -49.75
N VAL A 23 59.89 -57.72 -50.89
CA VAL A 23 59.79 -56.25 -51.07
C VAL A 23 58.34 -55.80 -51.05
N LEU A 24 57.45 -56.60 -51.63
CA LEU A 24 56.01 -56.33 -51.63
C LEU A 24 55.44 -56.39 -50.21
N VAL A 25 55.89 -57.33 -49.36
CA VAL A 25 55.47 -57.40 -47.96
C VAL A 25 55.92 -56.17 -47.16
N VAL A 26 57.18 -55.72 -47.27
CA VAL A 26 57.66 -54.54 -46.53
C VAL A 26 56.96 -53.26 -47.00
N PHE A 27 56.74 -53.11 -48.30
CA PHE A 27 56.02 -51.96 -48.83
C PHE A 27 54.55 -51.96 -48.36
N VAL A 28 53.88 -53.12 -48.35
CA VAL A 28 52.51 -53.27 -47.82
C VAL A 28 52.46 -52.99 -46.32
N MET A 29 53.47 -53.40 -45.53
CA MET A 29 53.54 -53.08 -44.10
C MET A 29 53.77 -51.58 -43.86
N LEU A 30 54.64 -50.93 -44.64
CA LEU A 30 54.88 -49.48 -44.52
C LEU A 30 53.62 -48.68 -44.90
N VAL A 31 52.97 -49.04 -46.00
CA VAL A 31 51.70 -48.43 -46.43
C VAL A 31 50.60 -48.69 -45.40
N GLY A 32 50.55 -49.90 -44.82
CA GLY A 32 49.64 -50.24 -43.72
C GLY A 32 49.88 -49.40 -42.46
N ALA A 33 51.13 -49.15 -42.10
CA ALA A 33 51.49 -48.31 -40.95
C ALA A 33 51.11 -46.83 -41.19
N ILE A 34 51.36 -46.29 -42.39
CA ILE A 34 50.96 -44.92 -42.74
C ILE A 34 49.43 -44.78 -42.79
N ALA A 35 48.73 -45.78 -43.36
CA ALA A 35 47.27 -45.78 -43.42
C ALA A 35 46.63 -45.87 -42.03
N THR A 36 47.15 -46.72 -41.13
CA THR A 36 46.63 -46.81 -39.75
C THR A 36 46.93 -45.56 -38.93
N ALA A 37 48.11 -44.94 -39.09
CA ALA A 37 48.45 -43.69 -38.42
C ALA A 37 47.55 -42.51 -38.85
N THR A 38 47.22 -42.40 -40.14
CA THR A 38 46.34 -41.34 -40.64
C THR A 38 44.89 -41.52 -40.17
N ILE A 39 44.39 -42.77 -40.12
CA ILE A 39 43.07 -43.08 -39.54
C ILE A 39 43.04 -42.75 -38.04
N ALA A 40 44.07 -43.13 -37.28
CA ALA A 40 44.16 -42.82 -35.86
C ALA A 40 44.15 -41.30 -35.59
N ALA A 41 44.93 -40.53 -36.37
CA ALA A 41 44.96 -39.07 -36.25
C ALA A 41 43.59 -38.43 -36.55
N ALA A 42 42.87 -38.92 -37.56
CA ALA A 42 41.52 -38.46 -37.88
C ALA A 42 40.52 -38.74 -36.73
N ILE A 43 40.62 -39.91 -36.09
CA ILE A 43 39.79 -40.26 -34.93
C ILE A 43 40.07 -39.34 -33.74
N PHE A 44 41.33 -39.06 -33.42
CA PHE A 44 41.66 -38.14 -32.32
C PHE A 44 41.17 -36.71 -32.58
N PHE A 45 41.27 -36.24 -33.83
CA PHE A 45 40.72 -34.94 -34.21
C PHE A 45 39.20 -34.89 -34.03
N VAL A 46 38.48 -35.94 -34.47
CA VAL A 46 37.03 -36.05 -34.30
C VAL A 46 36.62 -36.13 -32.83
N ILE A 47 37.33 -36.91 -32.01
CA ILE A 47 37.07 -37.02 -30.55
C ILE A 47 37.28 -35.66 -29.87
N SER A 48 38.38 -34.97 -30.18
CA SER A 48 38.66 -33.64 -29.62
C SER A 48 37.58 -32.62 -30.01
N THR A 49 37.21 -32.59 -31.29
CA THR A 49 36.19 -31.66 -31.79
C THR A 49 34.83 -31.97 -31.19
N ASN A 50 34.46 -33.25 -31.05
CA ASN A 50 33.22 -33.67 -30.39
C ASN A 50 33.21 -33.31 -28.89
N SER A 51 34.34 -33.45 -28.20
CA SER A 51 34.47 -33.06 -26.80
C SER A 51 34.30 -31.55 -26.62
N THR A 52 34.92 -30.74 -27.48
CA THR A 52 34.76 -29.28 -27.47
C THR A 52 33.33 -28.88 -27.79
N ASN A 53 32.72 -29.47 -28.82
CA ASN A 53 31.33 -29.19 -29.19
C ASN A 53 30.36 -29.54 -28.04
N LYS A 54 30.56 -30.71 -27.40
CA LYS A 54 29.80 -31.10 -26.22
C LYS A 54 29.99 -30.10 -25.07
N GLY A 55 31.23 -29.68 -24.81
CA GLY A 55 31.57 -28.68 -23.81
C GLY A 55 30.86 -27.35 -24.07
N ASN A 56 30.90 -26.85 -25.31
CA ASN A 56 30.23 -25.62 -25.74
C ASN A 56 28.72 -25.70 -25.57
N THR A 57 28.08 -26.78 -26.04
CA THR A 57 26.64 -26.99 -25.86
C THR A 57 26.25 -27.06 -24.38
N GLN A 58 27.04 -27.75 -23.55
CA GLN A 58 26.77 -27.82 -22.11
C GLN A 58 26.98 -26.47 -21.41
N ALA A 59 28.01 -25.71 -21.80
CA ALA A 59 28.25 -24.37 -21.28
C ALA A 59 27.12 -23.41 -21.67
N PHE A 60 26.60 -23.50 -22.90
CA PHE A 60 25.44 -22.72 -23.34
C PHE A 60 24.17 -23.08 -22.56
N ILE A 61 23.87 -24.38 -22.38
CA ILE A 61 22.75 -24.84 -21.56
C ILE A 61 22.89 -24.35 -20.11
N ALA A 62 24.11 -24.35 -19.56
CA ALA A 62 24.38 -23.83 -18.23
C ALA A 62 24.11 -22.31 -18.14
N ALA A 63 24.48 -21.54 -19.18
CA ALA A 63 24.21 -20.10 -19.25
C ALA A 63 22.70 -19.82 -19.31
N GLU A 64 21.96 -20.54 -20.15
CA GLU A 64 20.49 -20.49 -20.22
C GLU A 64 19.84 -20.81 -18.86
N SER A 65 20.35 -21.83 -18.18
CA SER A 65 19.86 -22.21 -16.85
C SER A 65 20.09 -21.11 -15.82
N GLY A 66 21.22 -20.40 -15.88
CA GLY A 66 21.51 -19.26 -15.02
C GLY A 66 20.61 -18.05 -15.28
N ARG A 67 20.24 -17.81 -16.56
CA ARG A 67 19.23 -16.80 -16.93
C ARG A 67 17.89 -17.16 -16.32
N ASP A 68 17.44 -18.40 -16.49
CA ASP A 68 16.13 -18.85 -16.04
C ASP A 68 16.01 -18.85 -14.51
N ALA A 69 17.07 -19.25 -13.80
CA ALA A 69 17.13 -19.15 -12.34
C ALA A 69 17.02 -17.70 -11.85
N THR A 70 17.74 -16.79 -12.50
CA THR A 70 17.71 -15.35 -12.18
C THR A 70 16.34 -14.74 -12.52
N PHE A 71 15.77 -15.11 -13.66
CA PHE A 71 14.42 -14.70 -14.06
C PHE A 71 13.37 -15.17 -13.05
N ALA A 72 13.45 -16.44 -12.61
CA ALA A 72 12.55 -16.99 -11.61
C ALA A 72 12.67 -16.30 -10.25
N GLN A 73 13.89 -15.95 -9.83
CA GLN A 73 14.10 -15.19 -8.59
C GLN A 73 13.46 -13.80 -8.68
N LEU A 74 13.65 -13.10 -9.81
CA LEU A 74 13.05 -11.79 -10.07
C LEU A 74 11.52 -11.84 -10.11
N LYS A 75 10.93 -12.96 -10.54
CA LYS A 75 9.48 -13.14 -10.59
C LYS A 75 8.87 -13.44 -9.22
N ASN A 76 9.59 -14.15 -8.35
CA ASN A 76 9.03 -14.70 -7.10
C ASN A 76 9.48 -13.96 -5.83
N SER A 77 10.43 -13.02 -5.91
CA SER A 77 10.98 -12.33 -4.74
C SER A 77 11.54 -10.95 -5.10
N THR A 78 11.63 -10.06 -4.11
CA THR A 78 12.37 -8.80 -4.25
C THR A 78 13.85 -9.12 -4.45
N CYS A 79 14.47 -8.55 -5.48
CA CYS A 79 15.90 -8.73 -5.75
C CYS A 79 16.73 -8.33 -4.51
N THR A 80 17.39 -9.30 -3.88
CA THR A 80 18.25 -9.10 -2.69
C THR A 80 19.73 -9.17 -3.02
N ALA A 81 20.08 -9.76 -4.17
CA ALA A 81 21.44 -9.89 -4.66
C ALA A 81 21.45 -9.63 -6.17
N THR A 82 22.50 -8.96 -6.63
CA THR A 82 22.70 -8.67 -8.06
C THR A 82 23.41 -9.80 -8.80
N SER A 83 23.92 -10.80 -8.09
CA SER A 83 24.63 -11.94 -8.68
C SER A 83 24.15 -13.26 -8.11
N LEU A 84 24.03 -14.26 -8.99
CA LEU A 84 23.64 -15.63 -8.66
C LEU A 84 24.66 -16.59 -9.21
N THR A 85 24.92 -17.67 -8.49
CA THR A 85 25.77 -18.76 -8.95
C THR A 85 25.08 -20.10 -8.74
N GLY A 86 25.33 -21.04 -9.64
CA GLY A 86 24.90 -22.43 -9.53
C GLY A 86 26.03 -23.36 -9.90
N THR A 87 26.00 -24.58 -9.38
CA THR A 87 27.05 -25.59 -9.61
C THR A 87 26.53 -26.83 -10.35
N SER A 88 25.22 -26.93 -10.59
CA SER A 88 24.59 -28.05 -11.29
C SER A 88 23.35 -27.58 -12.04
N PRO A 89 23.48 -27.03 -13.27
CA PRO A 89 24.73 -26.80 -14.00
C PRO A 89 25.56 -25.62 -13.47
N SER A 90 26.85 -25.54 -13.84
CA SER A 90 27.75 -24.48 -13.37
C SER A 90 27.52 -23.16 -14.12
N TYR A 91 27.01 -22.14 -13.42
CA TYR A 91 26.77 -20.82 -14.00
C TYR A 91 27.05 -19.68 -13.02
N SER A 92 27.28 -18.49 -13.58
CA SER A 92 27.32 -17.21 -12.87
C SER A 92 26.46 -16.20 -13.63
N SER A 93 25.44 -15.64 -12.98
CA SER A 93 24.56 -14.64 -13.55
C SER A 93 24.63 -13.32 -12.78
N THR A 94 24.46 -12.19 -13.48
CA THR A 94 24.43 -10.85 -12.91
C THR A 94 23.29 -10.04 -13.51
N ILE A 95 22.58 -9.33 -12.64
CA ILE A 95 21.42 -8.50 -12.94
C ILE A 95 21.89 -7.06 -13.13
N TYR A 96 21.52 -6.48 -14.27
CA TYR A 96 21.71 -5.08 -14.58
C TYR A 96 20.35 -4.43 -14.78
N SER A 97 20.16 -3.23 -14.24
CA SER A 97 18.94 -2.45 -14.44
C SER A 97 19.22 -1.23 -15.31
N SER A 98 18.27 -0.88 -16.18
CA SER A 98 18.38 0.29 -17.04
C SER A 98 17.09 1.14 -16.98
N PRO A 99 17.19 2.46 -16.74
CA PRO A 99 16.07 3.39 -16.82
C PRO A 99 15.81 3.88 -18.26
N SER A 100 16.53 3.36 -19.26
CA SER A 100 16.36 3.78 -20.67
C SER A 100 14.94 3.51 -21.17
N ASN A 101 14.43 4.36 -22.07
CA ASN A 101 13.16 4.12 -22.76
C ASN A 101 13.31 3.18 -23.96
N THR A 102 14.54 2.82 -24.33
CA THR A 102 14.86 1.86 -25.38
C THR A 102 15.59 0.64 -24.80
N PRO A 103 15.35 -0.57 -25.32
CA PRO A 103 16.04 -1.78 -24.85
C PRO A 103 17.56 -1.64 -25.03
N PRO A 104 18.37 -1.80 -23.97
CA PRO A 104 19.81 -1.88 -24.10
C PRO A 104 20.19 -3.08 -24.98
N PRO A 105 21.20 -2.98 -25.85
CA PRO A 105 21.61 -4.10 -26.70
C PRO A 105 22.35 -5.20 -25.92
N SER A 106 22.91 -4.88 -24.75
CA SER A 106 23.70 -5.80 -23.92
C SER A 106 23.94 -5.26 -22.50
N SER A 107 24.70 -5.99 -21.69
CA SER A 107 25.11 -5.58 -20.34
C SER A 107 26.25 -4.55 -20.29
N ASP A 108 26.90 -4.24 -21.42
CA ASP A 108 28.05 -3.33 -21.44
C ASP A 108 27.68 -1.89 -21.07
N GLY A 109 28.48 -1.28 -20.19
CA GLY A 109 28.25 0.07 -19.69
C GLY A 109 27.12 0.20 -18.67
N LEU A 110 26.42 -0.89 -18.34
CA LEU A 110 25.43 -0.91 -17.26
C LEU A 110 26.08 -1.23 -15.92
N THR A 111 25.56 -0.63 -14.85
CA THR A 111 25.97 -0.94 -13.48
C THR A 111 25.09 -2.06 -12.92
N ALA A 112 25.70 -3.08 -12.31
CA ALA A 112 24.95 -4.17 -11.70
C ALA A 112 24.13 -3.62 -10.53
N SER A 113 22.80 -3.77 -10.61
CA SER A 113 21.89 -3.26 -9.60
C SER A 113 20.57 -4.03 -9.64
N CYS A 114 19.93 -4.14 -8.47
CA CYS A 114 18.57 -4.63 -8.42
C CYS A 114 17.60 -3.61 -9.06
N PRO A 115 16.49 -4.08 -9.65
CA PRO A 115 15.49 -3.20 -10.24
C PRO A 115 14.85 -2.26 -9.20
N SER A 116 14.54 -1.03 -9.62
CA SER A 116 13.84 -0.03 -8.81
C SER A 116 12.60 0.47 -9.56
N THR A 117 11.86 1.42 -8.97
CA THR A 117 10.68 2.03 -9.60
C THR A 117 11.00 2.80 -10.88
N SER A 118 12.26 3.20 -11.10
CA SER A 118 12.71 3.87 -12.33
C SER A 118 13.29 2.92 -13.37
N THR A 119 13.32 1.61 -13.12
CA THR A 119 13.85 0.63 -14.06
C THR A 119 12.80 0.33 -15.14
N ASN A 120 13.21 0.39 -16.40
CA ASN A 120 12.37 0.05 -17.56
C ASN A 120 12.80 -1.26 -18.22
N PHE A 121 14.09 -1.59 -18.15
CA PHE A 121 14.65 -2.83 -18.69
C PHE A 121 15.58 -3.49 -17.69
N ILE A 122 15.58 -4.82 -17.69
CA ILE A 122 16.55 -5.64 -16.98
C ILE A 122 17.35 -6.41 -18.00
N VAL A 123 18.67 -6.40 -17.82
CA VAL A 123 19.59 -7.25 -18.57
C VAL A 123 20.15 -8.30 -17.63
N ILE A 124 19.92 -9.56 -17.97
CA ILE A 124 20.49 -10.70 -17.25
C ILE A 124 21.69 -11.18 -18.07
N LYS A 125 22.88 -10.94 -17.54
CA LYS A 125 24.10 -11.55 -18.07
C LYS A 125 24.26 -12.90 -17.40
N SER A 126 24.42 -13.98 -18.17
CA SER A 126 24.65 -15.30 -17.61
C SER A 126 25.79 -15.98 -18.34
N GLN A 127 26.76 -16.48 -17.57
CA GLN A 127 27.90 -17.25 -18.07
C GLN A 127 27.80 -18.68 -17.55
N GLY A 128 27.75 -19.65 -18.45
CA GLY A 128 27.79 -21.07 -18.14
C GLY A 128 29.16 -21.66 -18.42
N THR A 129 29.57 -22.67 -17.65
CA THR A 129 30.87 -23.34 -17.79
C THR A 129 30.71 -24.86 -17.78
N SER A 130 31.35 -25.56 -18.72
CA SER A 130 31.41 -27.03 -18.73
C SER A 130 32.64 -27.53 -19.48
N GLY A 131 33.36 -28.50 -18.91
CA GLY A 131 34.50 -29.15 -19.59
C GLY A 131 35.61 -28.19 -20.02
N GLY A 132 35.81 -27.08 -19.29
CA GLY A 132 36.77 -26.02 -19.63
C GLY A 132 36.30 -25.04 -20.71
N GLN A 133 35.09 -25.22 -21.25
CA GLN A 133 34.45 -24.28 -22.17
C GLN A 133 33.50 -23.34 -21.40
N SER A 134 33.27 -22.15 -21.96
CA SER A 134 32.34 -21.16 -21.42
C SER A 134 31.48 -20.57 -22.52
N ALA A 135 30.22 -20.28 -22.20
CA ALA A 135 29.31 -19.53 -23.06
C ALA A 135 28.68 -18.40 -22.25
N THR A 136 28.55 -17.22 -22.85
CA THR A 136 27.92 -16.06 -22.19
C THR A 136 26.73 -15.59 -23.01
N ILE A 137 25.61 -15.36 -22.33
CA ILE A 137 24.40 -14.78 -22.92
C ILE A 137 24.02 -13.51 -22.18
N ASP A 138 23.58 -12.50 -22.93
CA ASP A 138 22.87 -11.34 -22.40
C ASP A 138 21.40 -11.43 -22.83
N SER A 139 20.50 -11.40 -21.87
CA SER A 139 19.05 -11.48 -22.11
C SER A 139 18.36 -10.23 -21.59
N VAL A 140 17.57 -9.58 -22.45
CA VAL A 140 16.93 -8.30 -22.16
C VAL A 140 15.43 -8.50 -21.99
N PHE A 141 14.93 -8.05 -20.84
CA PHE A 141 13.51 -8.12 -20.48
C PHE A 141 12.97 -6.71 -20.21
N PRO A 142 11.77 -6.38 -20.68
CA PRO A 142 11.08 -5.19 -20.24
C PRO A 142 10.65 -5.43 -18.79
N TYR A 143 10.74 -4.40 -17.99
CA TYR A 143 10.38 -4.43 -16.58
C TYR A 143 9.46 -3.27 -16.30
N SER A 144 8.31 -3.57 -15.72
CA SER A 144 7.38 -2.56 -15.26
C SER A 144 7.02 -2.81 -13.81
N THR A 145 6.92 -1.74 -13.05
CA THR A 145 6.34 -1.78 -11.72
C THR A 145 4.95 -1.18 -11.82
N THR A 146 3.92 -1.98 -11.52
CA THR A 146 2.55 -1.49 -11.42
C THR A 146 2.19 -1.45 -9.96
N THR A 147 2.13 -0.25 -9.39
CA THR A 147 1.54 -0.07 -8.06
C THR A 147 0.03 -0.11 -8.22
N THR A 148 -0.58 -1.25 -7.89
CA THR A 148 -2.03 -1.34 -7.77
C THR A 148 -2.41 -0.86 -6.39
N THR A 149 -3.17 0.24 -6.34
CA THR A 149 -3.85 0.70 -5.14
C THR A 149 -5.19 -0.02 -5.08
N SER A 150 -5.29 -1.07 -4.27
CA SER A 150 -6.60 -1.64 -3.94
C SER A 150 -7.26 -0.73 -2.91
N LEU A 151 -8.45 -0.22 -3.23
CA LEU A 151 -9.27 0.61 -2.35
C LEU A 151 -10.10 -0.33 -1.47
N GLY A 152 -9.63 -0.59 -0.25
CA GLY A 152 -10.28 -1.45 0.73
C GLY A 152 -10.94 -0.63 1.84
N GLY A 153 -12.21 -0.29 1.69
CA GLY A 153 -13.05 0.16 2.82
C GLY A 153 -13.02 1.66 3.10
N VAL A 154 -13.96 2.11 3.92
CA VAL A 154 -14.18 3.54 4.18
C VAL A 154 -13.56 3.96 5.52
N VAL A 155 -13.03 5.19 5.59
CA VAL A 155 -12.46 5.84 6.78
C VAL A 155 -13.51 6.70 7.48
N THR A 156 -13.46 6.79 8.82
CA THR A 156 -14.16 7.83 9.59
C THR A 156 -13.93 9.21 8.97
N TYR A 157 -15.01 9.94 8.67
CA TYR A 157 -14.87 11.31 8.20
C TYR A 157 -16.03 12.23 8.59
N PHE A 158 -15.70 13.51 8.53
CA PHE A 158 -16.63 14.60 8.73
C PHE A 158 -16.58 15.52 7.51
N GLY A 159 -17.72 15.73 6.86
CA GLY A 159 -17.99 17.02 6.26
C GLY A 159 -18.48 17.94 7.37
N GLY A 160 -17.89 19.13 7.51
CA GLY A 160 -18.06 20.00 8.67
C GLY A 160 -16.78 20.15 9.51
N SER A 161 -16.80 21.12 10.43
CA SER A 161 -15.61 21.42 11.23
C SER A 161 -15.51 20.47 12.42
N VAL A 162 -14.30 20.00 12.72
CA VAL A 162 -14.01 19.12 13.86
C VAL A 162 -13.17 19.90 14.85
N SER A 163 -13.59 19.88 16.13
CA SER A 163 -12.79 20.46 17.20
C SER A 163 -12.45 19.43 18.28
N THR A 164 -11.14 19.23 18.48
CA THR A 164 -10.56 18.40 19.52
C THR A 164 -10.04 19.31 20.62
N GLN A 165 -10.75 19.36 21.74
CA GLN A 165 -10.24 20.04 22.93
C GLN A 165 -9.19 19.13 23.59
N VAL A 166 -9.31 18.81 24.88
CA VAL A 166 -8.41 17.88 25.57
C VAL A 166 -8.84 16.43 25.29
N SER A 167 -8.88 16.07 24.02
CA SER A 167 -9.36 14.77 23.57
C SER A 167 -8.27 14.02 22.82
N ASN A 168 -8.21 12.69 22.99
CA ASN A 168 -7.35 11.83 22.21
C ASN A 168 -8.13 11.15 21.09
N TYR A 169 -7.61 11.20 19.87
CA TYR A 169 -8.13 10.48 18.71
C TYR A 169 -7.08 9.46 18.29
N VAL A 170 -7.43 8.20 18.13
CA VAL A 170 -6.52 7.15 17.63
C VAL A 170 -7.03 6.65 16.28
N GLY A 171 -6.16 6.68 15.27
CA GLY A 171 -6.49 6.40 13.86
C GLY A 171 -6.21 7.59 12.95
N ASP A 172 -6.41 7.41 11.64
CA ASP A 172 -6.34 8.49 10.67
C ASP A 172 -7.66 9.28 10.65
N LEU A 173 -7.57 10.61 10.71
CA LEU A 173 -8.71 11.52 10.67
C LEU A 173 -8.82 12.18 9.30
N VAL A 174 -9.96 11.99 8.62
CA VAL A 174 -10.28 12.68 7.37
C VAL A 174 -11.39 13.72 7.59
N VAL A 175 -11.09 14.99 7.33
CA VAL A 175 -12.04 16.10 7.31
C VAL A 175 -12.27 16.47 5.85
N ARG A 176 -13.40 16.03 5.28
CA ARG A 176 -13.68 16.18 3.85
C ARG A 176 -13.97 17.61 3.46
N SER A 177 -14.66 18.34 4.33
CA SER A 177 -14.98 19.76 4.19
C SER A 177 -15.00 20.42 5.55
N GLY A 178 -14.61 21.70 5.64
CA GLY A 178 -14.52 22.42 6.91
C GLY A 178 -13.14 22.38 7.54
N ASN A 179 -13.00 22.98 8.72
CA ASN A 179 -11.71 23.19 9.36
C ASN A 179 -11.48 22.16 10.47
N TYR A 180 -10.23 21.78 10.67
CA TYR A 180 -9.80 21.13 11.90
C TYR A 180 -9.25 22.18 12.86
N THR A 181 -9.74 22.19 14.10
CA THR A 181 -9.26 23.10 15.13
C THR A 181 -8.96 22.35 16.42
N CYS A 182 -7.71 22.39 16.86
CA CYS A 182 -7.30 21.93 18.18
C CYS A 182 -7.09 23.16 19.07
N PRO A 183 -8.07 23.57 19.90
CA PRO A 183 -7.94 24.74 20.76
C PRO A 183 -7.05 24.52 21.99
N ASN A 184 -7.00 23.30 22.55
CA ASN A 184 -6.25 23.03 23.79
C ASN A 184 -5.87 21.55 23.92
N SER A 185 -4.58 21.23 23.90
CA SER A 185 -3.98 19.93 24.29
C SER A 185 -4.64 18.67 23.72
N GLY A 186 -5.25 18.76 22.53
CA GLY A 186 -5.80 17.61 21.82
C GLY A 186 -4.70 16.78 21.18
N SER A 187 -4.91 15.46 21.10
CA SER A 187 -3.99 14.54 20.45
C SER A 187 -4.65 13.73 19.33
N ILE A 188 -3.96 13.59 18.20
CA ILE A 188 -4.27 12.62 17.14
C ILE A 188 -3.10 11.64 17.06
N THR A 189 -3.38 10.37 17.29
CA THR A 189 -2.47 9.25 17.07
C THR A 189 -2.74 8.65 15.69
N GLY A 190 -2.20 9.29 14.65
CA GLY A 190 -2.41 8.97 13.25
C GLY A 190 -2.19 10.17 12.33
N ASN A 191 -2.55 10.02 11.06
CA ASN A 191 -2.48 11.10 10.06
C ASN A 191 -3.75 11.96 10.10
N LEU A 192 -3.60 13.24 9.77
CA LEU A 192 -4.69 14.21 9.63
C LEU A 192 -4.80 14.65 8.18
N TYR A 193 -5.95 14.42 7.54
CA TYR A 193 -6.24 14.83 6.17
C TYR A 193 -7.41 15.81 6.15
N VAL A 194 -7.15 17.08 5.89
CA VAL A 194 -8.18 18.11 5.68
C VAL A 194 -8.26 18.43 4.19
N THR A 195 -9.21 17.83 3.47
CA THR A 195 -9.25 17.86 2.01
C THR A 195 -9.92 19.09 1.42
N ASN A 196 -10.74 19.80 2.21
CA ASN A 196 -11.32 21.09 1.84
C ASN A 196 -11.48 21.99 3.07
N GLY A 197 -10.37 22.54 3.55
CA GLY A 197 -10.35 23.51 4.65
C GLY A 197 -8.98 23.70 5.27
N ASN A 198 -8.96 24.30 6.45
CA ASN A 198 -7.75 24.73 7.15
C ASN A 198 -7.51 23.91 8.42
N VAL A 199 -6.26 23.92 8.86
CA VAL A 199 -5.83 23.33 10.14
C VAL A 199 -5.36 24.44 11.06
N THR A 200 -5.97 24.55 12.24
CA THR A 200 -5.56 25.49 13.29
C THR A 200 -5.18 24.73 14.56
N LEU A 201 -3.94 24.90 15.00
CA LEU A 201 -3.36 24.24 16.16
C LEU A 201 -3.05 25.30 17.22
N SER A 202 -3.60 25.11 18.41
CA SER A 202 -3.36 25.97 19.57
C SER A 202 -2.48 25.25 20.60
N SER A 203 -2.56 25.65 21.87
CA SER A 203 -1.59 25.24 22.88
C SER A 203 -1.62 23.74 23.16
N GLY A 204 -0.47 23.07 23.07
CA GLY A 204 -0.28 21.67 23.46
C GLY A 204 -0.80 20.62 22.48
N CYS A 205 -1.22 21.00 21.27
CA CYS A 205 -1.76 20.07 20.30
C CYS A 205 -0.71 19.07 19.80
N THR A 206 -1.06 17.79 19.77
CA THR A 206 -0.14 16.70 19.37
C THR A 206 -0.72 15.90 18.21
N ILE A 207 0.03 15.72 17.12
CA ILE A 207 -0.35 14.87 15.99
C ILE A 207 0.84 13.94 15.72
N THR A 208 0.70 12.64 15.93
CA THR A 208 1.85 11.72 15.81
C THR A 208 2.22 11.44 14.35
N GLY A 209 1.26 11.52 13.43
CA GLY A 209 1.44 11.28 12.01
C GLY A 209 1.64 12.56 11.19
N ASN A 210 1.30 12.46 9.90
CA ASN A 210 1.40 13.57 8.96
C ASN A 210 0.18 14.48 9.03
N ILE A 211 0.37 15.77 8.71
CA ILE A 211 -0.72 16.71 8.46
C ILE A 211 -0.77 17.01 6.98
N TRP A 212 -1.96 16.89 6.43
CA TRP A 212 -2.30 17.33 5.11
C TRP A 212 -3.46 18.35 5.17
N ALA A 213 -3.30 19.54 4.60
CA ALA A 213 -4.36 20.54 4.47
C ALA A 213 -4.49 21.06 3.03
N SER A 214 -5.71 21.11 2.49
CA SER A 214 -5.97 21.76 1.19
C SER A 214 -5.96 23.28 1.28
N GLY A 215 -6.19 23.84 2.46
CA GLY A 215 -6.04 25.24 2.77
C GLY A 215 -4.69 25.50 3.44
N TYR A 216 -4.68 26.25 4.53
CA TYR A 216 -3.46 26.56 5.29
C TYR A 216 -3.33 25.72 6.58
N VAL A 217 -2.13 25.77 7.16
CA VAL A 217 -1.85 25.26 8.52
C VAL A 217 -1.33 26.41 9.38
N ASP A 218 -2.04 26.74 10.46
CA ASP A 218 -1.64 27.75 11.43
C ASP A 218 -1.44 27.12 12.82
N GLY A 219 -0.22 27.19 13.32
CA GLY A 219 0.21 26.78 14.65
C GLY A 219 0.97 27.89 15.37
N SER A 220 0.41 29.10 15.40
CA SER A 220 0.99 30.29 16.05
C SER A 220 0.96 30.27 17.60
N SER A 221 0.64 29.13 18.22
CA SER A 221 0.57 28.96 19.68
C SER A 221 1.78 28.22 20.27
N SER A 222 1.63 27.60 21.45
CA SER A 222 2.72 26.95 22.19
C SER A 222 2.63 25.43 22.26
N GLY A 223 3.77 24.74 22.38
CA GLY A 223 3.83 23.31 22.68
C GLY A 223 3.19 22.40 21.62
N ILE A 224 3.20 22.82 20.35
CA ILE A 224 2.64 22.00 19.25
C ILE A 224 3.63 20.90 18.89
N THR A 225 3.17 19.65 18.83
CA THR A 225 4.01 18.51 18.47
C THR A 225 3.44 17.79 17.26
N ILE A 226 4.22 17.67 16.19
CA ILE A 226 3.84 16.95 14.97
C ILE A 226 4.94 15.92 14.71
N GLY A 227 4.63 14.63 14.77
CA GLY A 227 5.62 13.57 14.56
C GLY A 227 5.96 13.34 13.09
N GLY A 228 5.02 13.59 12.18
CA GLY A 228 5.21 13.40 10.74
C GLY A 228 5.59 14.68 9.99
N ASN A 229 5.23 14.69 8.71
CA ASN A 229 5.42 15.81 7.79
C ASN A 229 4.18 16.73 7.80
N VAL A 230 4.36 18.00 7.48
CA VAL A 230 3.29 18.99 7.32
C VAL A 230 3.24 19.44 5.87
N LYS A 231 2.07 19.27 5.24
CA LYS A 231 1.84 19.72 3.87
C LYS A 231 0.56 20.53 3.77
N ALA A 232 0.64 21.67 3.09
CA ALA A 232 -0.50 22.56 2.86
C ALA A 232 -0.45 23.13 1.43
N ASN A 233 -1.59 23.33 0.78
CA ASN A 233 -1.62 24.10 -0.48
C ASN A 233 -1.60 25.61 -0.24
N GLY A 234 -2.15 26.06 0.89
CA GLY A 234 -2.06 27.43 1.36
C GLY A 234 -0.76 27.67 2.13
N TYR A 235 -0.74 28.70 2.96
CA TYR A 235 0.43 29.05 3.76
C TYR A 235 0.61 28.10 4.94
N ILE A 236 1.82 28.08 5.51
CA ILE A 236 2.12 27.39 6.75
C ILE A 236 2.77 28.37 7.73
N THR A 237 2.18 28.53 8.92
CA THR A 237 2.72 29.39 9.98
C THR A 237 2.86 28.60 11.27
N PHE A 238 4.02 28.72 11.93
CA PHE A 238 4.22 28.19 13.28
C PHE A 238 4.96 29.18 14.18
N ALA A 239 4.67 29.14 15.48
CA ALA A 239 5.47 29.85 16.49
C ALA A 239 6.55 28.94 17.08
N SER A 240 7.72 29.49 17.39
CA SER A 240 8.84 28.73 17.97
C SER A 240 8.54 28.12 19.34
N ASN A 241 7.48 28.55 20.02
CA ASN A 241 7.22 28.33 21.45
C ASN A 241 7.04 26.86 21.88
N GLY A 242 8.07 26.02 21.75
CA GLY A 242 8.07 24.59 22.06
C GLY A 242 7.54 23.74 20.92
N THR A 243 7.39 24.32 19.72
CA THR A 243 6.87 23.61 18.56
C THR A 243 7.91 22.62 18.02
N THR A 244 7.51 21.38 17.84
CA THR A 244 8.34 20.31 17.28
C THR A 244 7.66 19.68 16.07
N ILE A 245 8.35 19.65 14.94
CA ILE A 245 7.87 19.05 13.67
C ILE A 245 8.87 17.98 13.22
N GLY A 246 8.40 16.75 13.11
CA GLY A 246 9.19 15.55 12.92
C GLY A 246 9.55 14.83 14.22
N GLN A 247 10.13 13.65 14.06
CA GLN A 247 10.61 12.83 15.16
C GLN A 247 12.08 13.13 15.47
N PHE A 248 12.42 13.04 16.76
CA PHE A 248 13.79 13.20 17.23
C PHE A 248 14.16 12.08 18.19
N SER A 249 15.31 11.45 17.97
CA SER A 249 15.98 10.61 18.96
C SER A 249 16.96 11.49 19.73
N GLY A 250 16.50 12.04 20.85
CA GLY A 250 17.19 13.09 21.59
C GLY A 250 17.28 14.40 20.80
N SER A 251 18.50 14.86 20.52
CA SER A 251 18.74 16.03 19.66
C SER A 251 18.73 15.70 18.16
N THR A 252 18.84 14.42 17.80
CA THR A 252 19.05 13.94 16.43
C THR A 252 17.73 13.76 15.69
N PRO A 253 17.53 14.37 14.51
CA PRO A 253 16.32 14.15 13.71
C PRO A 253 16.25 12.72 13.17
N VAL A 254 15.06 12.13 13.13
CA VAL A 254 14.81 10.85 12.46
C VAL A 254 14.59 11.11 10.97
N ALA A 255 15.40 10.47 10.12
CA ALA A 255 15.35 10.66 8.68
C ALA A 255 13.95 10.37 8.10
N GLY A 256 13.53 11.19 7.13
CA GLY A 256 12.23 11.05 6.45
C GLY A 256 11.03 11.65 7.21
N THR A 257 11.25 12.25 8.37
CA THR A 257 10.20 12.91 9.17
C THR A 257 10.37 14.43 9.21
N GLY A 258 9.31 15.16 9.56
CA GLY A 258 9.37 16.59 9.86
C GLY A 258 9.61 17.51 8.67
N ASN A 259 9.31 17.09 7.45
CA ASN A 259 9.33 17.99 6.30
C ASN A 259 8.12 18.93 6.35
N ILE A 260 8.33 20.19 6.02
CA ILE A 260 7.29 21.21 5.82
C ILE A 260 7.26 21.57 4.34
N SER A 261 6.10 21.46 3.70
CA SER A 261 5.93 21.79 2.28
C SER A 261 4.64 22.59 2.09
N SER A 262 4.78 23.84 1.65
CA SER A 262 3.69 24.79 1.47
C SER A 262 3.50 25.13 0.00
N GLY A 263 2.25 25.16 -0.46
CA GLY A 263 1.88 25.70 -1.78
C GLY A 263 1.84 27.23 -1.82
N SER A 264 2.08 27.88 -0.68
CA SER A 264 2.23 29.32 -0.54
C SER A 264 3.45 29.63 0.35
N ASP A 265 3.36 30.67 1.17
CA ASP A 265 4.42 31.12 2.06
C ASP A 265 4.63 30.14 3.23
N VAL A 266 5.86 30.13 3.77
CA VAL A 266 6.17 29.48 5.06
C VAL A 266 6.72 30.52 6.03
N THR A 267 6.10 30.64 7.20
CA THR A 267 6.52 31.56 8.26
C THR A 267 6.71 30.84 9.58
N LEU A 268 7.97 30.60 9.96
CA LEU A 268 8.34 30.08 11.28
C LEU A 268 8.76 31.24 12.18
N THR A 269 7.85 31.73 13.03
CA THR A 269 8.01 32.97 13.82
C THR A 269 8.80 32.75 15.11
N ASN A 270 9.43 33.80 15.62
CA ASN A 270 10.15 33.83 16.92
C ASN A 270 9.24 34.05 18.14
N THR A 271 7.94 33.83 17.96
CA THR A 271 6.93 34.01 19.00
C THR A 271 7.10 32.96 20.09
N GLY A 272 7.11 33.40 21.36
CA GLY A 272 7.26 32.56 22.55
C GLY A 272 8.63 32.59 23.22
N SER A 273 8.76 31.85 24.31
CA SER A 273 9.96 31.83 25.16
C SER A 273 10.93 30.70 24.84
N THR A 274 10.48 29.66 24.14
CA THR A 274 11.23 28.44 23.86
C THR A 274 11.54 28.28 22.36
N GLN A 275 12.48 27.39 22.04
CA GLN A 275 12.92 27.13 20.66
C GLN A 275 11.95 26.20 19.92
N GLY A 276 11.85 26.41 18.61
CA GLY A 276 11.12 25.54 17.69
C GLY A 276 12.08 24.61 16.95
N ARG A 277 11.64 23.41 16.59
CA ARG A 277 12.48 22.41 15.92
C ARG A 277 11.76 21.79 14.72
N VAL A 278 12.50 21.64 13.62
CA VAL A 278 12.06 20.95 12.40
C VAL A 278 13.10 19.88 12.05
N ALA A 279 12.68 18.62 11.98
CA ALA A 279 13.58 17.49 11.70
C ALA A 279 13.96 17.40 10.21
N GLY A 280 13.06 17.81 9.32
CA GLY A 280 13.22 17.69 7.88
C GLY A 280 13.48 19.02 7.17
N ASN A 281 13.18 19.04 5.88
CA ASN A 281 13.30 20.19 5.00
C ASN A 281 12.12 21.16 5.17
N VAL A 282 12.34 22.44 4.88
CA VAL A 282 11.30 23.47 4.83
C VAL A 282 11.22 24.03 3.42
N GLN A 283 10.07 23.87 2.79
CA GLN A 283 9.84 24.21 1.39
C GLN A 283 8.62 25.11 1.24
N ALA A 284 8.76 26.17 0.45
CA ALA A 284 7.69 27.09 0.09
C ALA A 284 7.61 27.19 -1.43
N ALA A 285 6.40 27.12 -1.99
CA ALA A 285 6.22 27.28 -3.42
C ALA A 285 6.40 28.73 -3.90
N THR A 286 6.31 29.69 -2.97
CA THR A 286 6.57 31.11 -3.23
C THR A 286 8.01 31.48 -2.86
N ALA A 287 8.40 32.71 -3.17
CA ALA A 287 9.68 33.27 -2.76
C ALA A 287 9.75 33.56 -1.25
N THR A 288 8.61 33.58 -0.55
CA THR A 288 8.52 33.97 0.86
C THR A 288 8.69 32.75 1.77
N LEU A 289 9.92 32.52 2.20
CA LEU A 289 10.25 31.55 3.24
C LEU A 289 10.97 32.29 4.37
N THR A 290 10.31 32.39 5.52
CA THR A 290 10.84 33.08 6.71
C THR A 290 11.04 32.08 7.83
N VAL A 291 12.30 31.91 8.27
CA VAL A 291 12.65 31.11 9.45
C VAL A 291 13.28 31.99 10.50
N GLY A 292 12.59 32.16 11.62
CA GLY A 292 13.06 32.94 12.75
C GLY A 292 14.27 32.31 13.44
N ASN A 293 15.13 33.13 14.03
CA ASN A 293 16.36 32.68 14.71
C ASN A 293 16.16 31.76 15.94
N LYS A 294 14.93 31.59 16.45
CA LYS A 294 14.60 30.61 17.51
C LYS A 294 14.28 29.22 16.95
N TRP A 295 14.32 29.04 15.63
CA TRP A 295 14.08 27.75 14.99
C TRP A 295 15.38 27.03 14.67
N THR A 296 15.42 25.74 14.98
CA THR A 296 16.43 24.82 14.48
C THR A 296 15.81 23.96 13.38
N VAL A 297 16.25 24.14 12.14
CA VAL A 297 15.86 23.33 10.99
C VAL A 297 17.03 22.43 10.63
N SER A 298 16.82 21.11 10.68
CA SER A 298 17.90 20.15 10.41
C SER A 298 18.12 19.90 8.91
N GLY A 299 17.08 20.06 8.10
CA GLY A 299 17.13 19.93 6.65
C GLY A 299 17.37 21.26 5.92
N THR A 300 17.13 21.24 4.60
CA THR A 300 17.31 22.41 3.74
C THR A 300 16.11 23.35 3.79
N GLN A 301 16.37 24.64 3.66
CA GLN A 301 15.33 25.66 3.50
C GLN A 301 15.30 26.09 2.03
N THR A 302 14.19 25.88 1.33
CA THR A 302 14.12 26.06 -0.13
C THR A 302 12.84 26.82 -0.52
N PRO A 303 12.94 28.10 -0.94
CA PRO A 303 11.83 28.80 -1.56
C PRO A 303 11.67 28.42 -3.05
N ASN A 304 10.57 28.84 -3.67
CA ASN A 304 10.25 28.62 -5.09
C ASN A 304 10.25 27.13 -5.51
N THR A 305 9.79 26.24 -4.64
CA THR A 305 9.64 24.82 -4.97
C THR A 305 8.36 24.56 -5.78
N PRO A 306 8.26 23.44 -6.51
CA PRO A 306 6.97 23.01 -7.05
C PRO A 306 5.91 22.89 -5.95
N LEU A 307 4.63 22.96 -6.35
CA LEU A 307 3.52 22.74 -5.43
C LEU A 307 3.67 21.37 -4.73
N PRO A 308 3.36 21.27 -3.42
CA PRO A 308 3.47 20.03 -2.69
C PRO A 308 2.62 18.92 -3.32
N ALA A 309 3.26 17.78 -3.64
CA ALA A 309 2.55 16.60 -4.09
C ALA A 309 1.95 15.83 -2.90
N PHE A 310 0.69 15.43 -3.06
CA PHE A 310 -0.09 14.65 -2.11
C PHE A 310 0.17 13.17 -2.37
N ASN A 311 0.64 12.45 -1.36
CA ASN A 311 0.67 10.99 -1.38
C ASN A 311 0.14 10.48 -0.04
N PRO A 312 -1.01 9.77 0.02
CA PRO A 312 -1.90 9.45 -1.12
C PRO A 312 -2.51 10.70 -1.76
N THR A 313 -2.93 10.62 -3.02
CA THR A 313 -3.56 11.77 -3.71
C THR A 313 -4.91 12.12 -3.06
N LEU A 314 -5.37 13.38 -3.21
CA LEU A 314 -6.71 13.77 -2.77
C LEU A 314 -7.82 12.90 -3.35
N ALA A 315 -7.67 12.48 -4.62
CA ALA A 315 -8.62 11.58 -5.26
C ALA A 315 -8.65 10.23 -4.54
N THR A 316 -7.49 9.70 -4.17
CA THR A 316 -7.39 8.45 -3.40
C THR A 316 -7.99 8.57 -2.01
N ILE A 317 -7.70 9.66 -1.27
CA ILE A 317 -8.32 9.93 0.04
C ILE A 317 -9.84 10.07 -0.10
N SER A 318 -10.31 10.73 -1.16
CA SER A 318 -11.74 10.90 -1.44
C SER A 318 -12.44 9.58 -1.73
N LEU A 319 -11.79 8.67 -2.46
CA LEU A 319 -12.29 7.32 -2.71
C LEU A 319 -12.28 6.47 -1.43
N ALA A 320 -11.22 6.57 -0.62
CA ALA A 320 -11.12 5.91 0.68
C ALA A 320 -12.11 6.46 1.73
N SER A 321 -12.69 7.64 1.52
CA SER A 321 -13.68 8.29 2.40
C SER A 321 -15.03 8.51 1.72
N GLN A 322 -15.36 7.69 0.73
CA GLN A 322 -16.64 7.80 0.02
C GLN A 322 -17.83 7.42 0.90
N TRP A 323 -19.02 7.94 0.60
CA TRP A 323 -20.23 7.51 1.29
C TRP A 323 -20.51 6.01 1.03
N ILE A 324 -20.97 5.32 2.07
CA ILE A 324 -21.46 3.94 2.00
C ILE A 324 -22.97 3.96 2.06
N ASP A 325 -23.60 3.13 1.24
CA ASP A 325 -25.04 3.01 1.19
C ASP A 325 -25.55 2.09 2.32
N LEU A 326 -26.04 2.71 3.40
CA LEU A 326 -26.49 2.02 4.59
C LEU A 326 -28.01 2.19 4.83
N ASP A 327 -28.84 2.33 3.80
CA ASP A 327 -30.27 2.53 4.04
C ASP A 327 -31.10 1.23 4.20
N ALA A 328 -32.43 1.37 4.19
CA ALA A 328 -33.36 0.24 4.32
C ALA A 328 -33.29 -0.76 3.15
N SER A 329 -32.71 -0.38 2.01
CA SER A 329 -32.50 -1.28 0.87
C SER A 329 -31.32 -2.22 1.07
N THR A 330 -30.45 -1.92 2.04
CA THR A 330 -29.26 -2.73 2.35
C THR A 330 -29.66 -4.03 3.06
N THR A 331 -29.05 -5.14 2.64
CA THR A 331 -29.27 -6.46 3.27
C THR A 331 -28.53 -6.57 4.59
N TRP A 332 -29.20 -6.20 5.68
CA TRP A 332 -28.62 -6.24 7.03
C TRP A 332 -28.39 -7.64 7.60
N ASN A 333 -28.94 -8.70 7.00
CA ASN A 333 -28.83 -10.10 7.49
C ASN A 333 -29.11 -10.23 9.00
N ALA A 334 -30.04 -9.42 9.50
CA ALA A 334 -30.33 -9.24 10.91
C ALA A 334 -31.79 -9.56 11.21
N GLN A 335 -32.05 -10.07 12.41
CA GLN A 335 -33.39 -10.30 12.91
C GLN A 335 -34.09 -8.96 13.14
N ALA A 336 -35.13 -8.67 12.36
CA ALA A 336 -35.93 -7.47 12.52
C ALA A 336 -36.75 -7.51 13.82
N THR A 337 -36.73 -6.42 14.58
CA THR A 337 -37.60 -6.25 15.75
C THR A 337 -38.89 -5.55 15.36
N ALA A 338 -40.04 -6.11 15.77
CA ALA A 338 -41.35 -5.69 15.28
C ALA A 338 -41.76 -4.26 15.67
N ASN A 339 -41.28 -3.72 16.81
CA ASN A 339 -41.61 -2.36 17.23
C ASN A 339 -40.64 -1.81 18.30
N PRO A 340 -39.52 -1.15 17.92
CA PRO A 340 -38.62 -0.55 18.89
C PRO A 340 -39.19 0.73 19.55
N CYS A 341 -40.30 1.27 19.03
CA CYS A 341 -40.96 2.47 19.54
C CYS A 341 -41.91 2.17 20.71
N ALA A 342 -42.20 0.90 21.02
CA ALA A 342 -43.17 0.54 22.04
C ALA A 342 -42.70 1.00 23.43
N GLY A 343 -43.62 1.56 24.22
CA GLY A 343 -43.35 1.89 25.62
C GLY A 343 -42.87 0.65 26.37
N GLY A 344 -41.69 0.73 26.99
CA GLY A 344 -41.05 -0.40 27.68
C GLY A 344 -40.06 -1.21 26.84
N PHE A 345 -39.68 -0.75 25.64
CA PHE A 345 -38.57 -1.36 24.90
C PHE A 345 -37.30 -1.42 25.75
N ASN A 346 -36.80 -2.63 25.96
CA ASN A 346 -35.55 -2.88 26.68
C ASN A 346 -34.54 -3.48 25.70
N LEU A 347 -33.49 -2.70 25.41
CA LEU A 347 -32.45 -3.11 24.47
C LEU A 347 -31.75 -4.38 24.95
N SER A 348 -31.37 -4.46 26.23
CA SER A 348 -30.63 -5.61 26.77
C SER A 348 -31.41 -6.92 26.68
N SER A 349 -32.72 -6.91 26.95
CA SER A 349 -33.55 -8.12 26.79
C SER A 349 -33.71 -8.50 25.32
N THR A 350 -33.82 -7.51 24.43
CA THR A 350 -33.96 -7.74 22.99
C THR A 350 -32.68 -8.38 22.43
N LEU A 351 -31.51 -7.83 22.78
CA LEU A 351 -30.21 -8.40 22.39
C LEU A 351 -29.94 -9.76 23.03
N GLY A 352 -30.40 -9.98 24.26
CA GLY A 352 -30.25 -11.26 24.97
C GLY A 352 -31.11 -12.39 24.38
N ALA A 353 -32.28 -12.06 23.83
CA ALA A 353 -33.18 -13.04 23.22
C ALA A 353 -32.84 -13.37 21.76
N ALA A 354 -32.08 -12.53 21.07
CA ALA A 354 -31.75 -12.71 19.66
C ALA A 354 -30.68 -13.79 19.44
N THR A 355 -30.85 -14.58 18.38
CA THR A 355 -29.90 -15.63 17.97
C THR A 355 -28.87 -15.11 16.96
N THR A 356 -29.19 -14.03 16.26
CA THR A 356 -28.32 -13.34 15.28
C THR A 356 -28.26 -11.85 15.59
N SER A 357 -27.59 -11.07 14.72
CA SER A 357 -27.59 -9.61 14.79
C SER A 357 -29.02 -9.05 14.72
N VAL A 358 -29.27 -7.91 15.35
CA VAL A 358 -30.61 -7.33 15.48
C VAL A 358 -30.75 -6.08 14.62
N LEU A 359 -31.88 -5.96 13.90
CA LEU A 359 -32.27 -4.71 13.22
C LEU A 359 -33.43 -4.07 13.98
N LEU A 360 -33.17 -2.87 14.51
CA LEU A 360 -34.13 -2.01 15.19
C LEU A 360 -34.53 -0.89 14.23
N ASN A 361 -35.66 -1.07 13.56
CA ASN A 361 -36.15 -0.12 12.56
C ASN A 361 -37.10 0.90 13.20
N TYR A 362 -36.68 2.16 13.25
CA TYR A 362 -37.44 3.28 13.83
C TYR A 362 -38.32 4.01 12.80
N ALA A 363 -38.49 3.48 11.59
CA ALA A 363 -39.21 4.17 10.51
C ALA A 363 -40.66 4.55 10.84
N SER A 364 -41.29 3.83 11.78
CA SER A 364 -42.66 4.10 12.25
C SER A 364 -42.72 4.91 13.55
N CYS A 365 -41.57 5.27 14.15
CA CYS A 365 -41.55 5.99 15.42
C CYS A 365 -41.83 7.49 15.21
N GLY A 366 -42.71 8.06 16.04
CA GLY A 366 -42.92 9.53 16.09
C GLY A 366 -41.79 10.31 16.78
N GLY A 367 -40.82 9.61 17.35
CA GLY A 367 -39.62 10.17 17.98
C GLY A 367 -38.42 9.23 17.80
N THR A 368 -37.24 9.82 17.73
CA THR A 368 -35.99 9.17 17.29
C THR A 368 -34.85 9.41 18.29
N ALA A 369 -35.21 9.70 19.54
CA ALA A 369 -34.26 9.82 20.64
C ALA A 369 -34.03 8.44 21.29
N ILE A 370 -32.79 7.97 21.26
CA ILE A 370 -32.37 6.69 21.84
C ILE A 370 -31.31 6.96 22.90
N THR A 371 -31.51 6.37 24.07
CA THR A 371 -30.45 6.28 25.09
C THR A 371 -30.05 4.83 25.27
N VAL A 372 -28.79 4.51 24.98
CA VAL A 372 -28.19 3.21 25.26
C VAL A 372 -27.44 3.32 26.59
N ASN A 373 -27.93 2.59 27.60
CA ASN A 373 -27.44 2.67 28.97
C ASN A 373 -26.70 1.38 29.39
N ALA A 374 -25.69 1.55 30.26
CA ALA A 374 -24.89 0.55 30.99
C ALA A 374 -25.41 -0.90 30.88
N SER A 375 -25.04 -1.59 29.81
CA SER A 375 -25.44 -2.96 29.57
C SER A 375 -24.33 -3.75 28.89
N SER A 376 -24.33 -5.05 29.16
CA SER A 376 -23.68 -6.01 28.29
C SER A 376 -24.44 -6.02 26.98
N ILE A 377 -23.78 -5.58 25.92
CA ILE A 377 -24.24 -5.77 24.55
C ILE A 377 -23.86 -7.21 24.19
N THR A 378 -24.85 -8.08 23.97
CA THR A 378 -24.62 -9.50 23.72
C THR A 378 -24.68 -9.87 22.23
N ARG A 379 -25.06 -8.92 21.38
CA ARG A 379 -25.25 -9.09 19.93
C ARG A 379 -24.95 -7.80 19.22
N ASP A 380 -24.58 -7.93 17.96
CA ASP A 380 -24.47 -6.82 17.03
C ASP A 380 -25.87 -6.25 16.73
N ALA A 381 -25.99 -4.94 16.63
CA ALA A 381 -27.28 -4.28 16.43
C ALA A 381 -27.19 -3.09 15.47
N VAL A 382 -28.20 -2.94 14.63
CA VAL A 382 -28.40 -1.78 13.75
C VAL A 382 -29.65 -1.03 14.19
N PHE A 383 -29.51 0.26 14.41
CA PHE A 383 -30.58 1.21 14.69
C PHE A 383 -30.79 2.04 13.43
N LEU A 384 -31.87 1.75 12.70
CA LEU A 384 -32.19 2.42 11.46
C LEU A 384 -33.23 3.52 11.70
N PHE A 385 -32.85 4.77 11.47
CA PHE A 385 -33.70 5.94 11.66
C PHE A 385 -34.32 6.38 10.33
N PRO A 386 -35.60 6.84 10.33
CA PRO A 386 -36.27 7.28 9.11
C PRO A 386 -35.66 8.55 8.52
N THR A 387 -35.86 8.69 7.21
CA THR A 387 -35.68 9.96 6.51
C THR A 387 -36.59 11.03 7.10
N ALA A 388 -36.23 12.30 6.93
CA ALA A 388 -36.99 13.46 7.40
C ALA A 388 -37.18 13.59 8.93
N SER A 389 -36.64 12.65 9.72
CA SER A 389 -36.56 12.75 11.19
C SER A 389 -35.15 13.03 11.65
N ARG A 390 -34.98 13.48 12.90
CA ARG A 390 -33.66 13.75 13.49
C ARG A 390 -33.19 12.56 14.33
N MET A 391 -32.09 11.91 14.01
CA MET A 391 -31.47 10.92 14.90
C MET A 391 -30.88 11.61 16.15
N ASP A 392 -31.30 11.21 17.35
CA ASP A 392 -30.71 11.68 18.62
C ASP A 392 -30.26 10.49 19.46
N VAL A 393 -28.94 10.24 19.48
CA VAL A 393 -28.34 9.09 20.14
C VAL A 393 -27.54 9.55 21.34
N THR A 394 -27.80 8.95 22.50
CA THR A 394 -27.03 9.16 23.72
C THR A 394 -26.49 7.84 24.25
N LEU A 395 -25.16 7.74 24.37
CA LEU A 395 -24.47 6.61 24.99
C LEU A 395 -24.08 6.95 26.42
N SER A 396 -24.47 6.07 27.33
CA SER A 396 -24.54 6.35 28.75
C SER A 396 -24.09 5.12 29.57
N GLY A 397 -23.25 5.33 30.57
CA GLY A 397 -22.72 4.27 31.42
C GLY A 397 -21.66 3.38 30.75
N THR A 398 -21.43 2.18 31.28
CA THR A 398 -20.38 1.28 30.79
C THR A 398 -20.97 0.24 29.84
N LEU A 399 -20.55 0.28 28.57
CA LEU A 399 -21.00 -0.67 27.54
C LEU A 399 -19.88 -1.68 27.24
N THR A 400 -20.19 -2.97 27.34
CA THR A 400 -19.23 -4.07 27.16
C THR A 400 -19.80 -5.17 26.28
N GLY A 401 -18.94 -6.08 25.78
CA GLY A 401 -19.37 -7.29 25.07
C GLY A 401 -18.63 -7.57 23.76
N GLY A 402 -17.86 -6.63 23.23
CA GLY A 402 -17.08 -6.79 21.99
C GLY A 402 -17.92 -6.72 20.71
N HIS A 403 -19.17 -6.30 20.82
CA HIS A 403 -20.15 -6.25 19.73
C HIS A 403 -20.23 -4.90 19.03
N GLN A 404 -20.86 -4.87 17.86
CA GLN A 404 -21.00 -3.68 17.02
C GLN A 404 -22.40 -3.05 17.15
N LEU A 405 -22.45 -1.74 17.39
CA LEU A 405 -23.68 -0.95 17.37
C LEU A 405 -23.62 0.05 16.21
N LEU A 406 -24.52 -0.09 15.25
CA LEU A 406 -24.59 0.77 14.07
C LEU A 406 -25.80 1.67 14.19
N PHE A 407 -25.61 2.98 14.30
CA PHE A 407 -26.66 3.99 14.29
C PHE A 407 -26.68 4.65 12.92
N VAL A 408 -27.76 4.41 12.19
CA VAL A 408 -27.81 4.72 10.76
C VAL A 408 -29.04 5.55 10.46
N HIS A 409 -28.81 6.79 10.04
CA HIS A 409 -29.87 7.64 9.51
C HIS A 409 -30.05 7.36 8.02
N ALA A 410 -31.28 7.01 7.62
CA ALA A 410 -31.57 6.62 6.25
C ALA A 410 -31.41 7.81 5.28
N ASP A 411 -30.88 7.51 4.09
CA ASP A 411 -30.71 8.49 3.03
C ASP A 411 -32.07 8.85 2.39
N ALA A 412 -32.39 10.14 2.35
CA ALA A 412 -33.57 10.68 1.66
C ALA A 412 -33.34 10.84 0.15
N SER A 413 -32.11 11.12 -0.27
CA SER A 413 -31.73 11.07 -1.68
C SER A 413 -30.25 10.74 -1.83
N ARG A 414 -29.94 10.01 -2.91
CA ARG A 414 -28.58 9.63 -3.31
C ARG A 414 -28.05 10.48 -4.46
N ALA A 415 -28.61 11.68 -4.66
CA ALA A 415 -28.45 12.43 -5.91
C ALA A 415 -26.99 12.83 -6.17
N LEU A 416 -26.46 12.34 -7.31
CA LEU A 416 -25.18 12.71 -7.91
C LEU A 416 -25.21 14.19 -8.34
N SER A 417 -24.63 15.08 -7.54
CA SER A 417 -24.28 16.42 -8.02
C SER A 417 -22.88 16.83 -7.54
N GLY A 418 -22.03 17.25 -8.48
CA GLY A 418 -20.67 17.75 -8.24
C GLY A 418 -19.57 16.96 -8.96
N THR A 419 -18.43 17.60 -9.27
CA THR A 419 -17.22 17.00 -9.85
C THR A 419 -16.03 17.17 -8.87
N PRO A 420 -15.33 16.09 -8.47
CA PRO A 420 -15.60 14.69 -8.79
C PRO A 420 -16.84 14.17 -8.03
N ALA A 421 -17.71 13.44 -8.72
CA ALA A 421 -19.02 13.00 -8.24
C ALA A 421 -18.90 12.00 -7.10
N GLN A 422 -19.03 12.49 -5.88
CA GLN A 422 -19.28 11.69 -4.69
C GLN A 422 -20.58 12.23 -4.11
N PRO A 423 -21.75 11.63 -4.41
CA PRO A 423 -23.02 12.16 -3.95
C PRO A 423 -23.02 12.11 -2.43
N GLN A 424 -22.97 13.27 -1.79
CA GLN A 424 -23.33 13.37 -0.39
C GLN A 424 -24.82 13.03 -0.30
N PRO A 425 -25.23 11.97 0.42
CA PRO A 425 -26.62 11.68 0.60
C PRO A 425 -27.28 12.83 1.36
N THR A 426 -28.53 13.09 1.05
CA THR A 426 -29.35 14.02 1.83
C THR A 426 -30.18 13.24 2.81
N CYS A 427 -30.59 13.89 3.89
CA CYS A 427 -31.32 13.22 4.97
C CYS A 427 -32.80 13.63 5.05
N GLY A 428 -33.21 14.59 4.21
CA GLY A 428 -34.62 14.96 4.01
C GLY A 428 -35.28 15.70 5.17
N ASN A 429 -34.57 16.02 6.26
CA ASN A 429 -35.14 16.60 7.48
C ASN A 429 -35.08 18.13 7.55
N GLY A 430 -34.90 18.81 6.40
CA GLY A 430 -34.77 20.26 6.35
C GLY A 430 -33.46 20.81 6.93
N ASN A 431 -32.35 20.06 6.79
CA ASN A 431 -30.99 20.43 7.23
C ASN A 431 -30.83 20.54 8.75
N GLN A 432 -31.62 19.81 9.53
CA GLN A 432 -31.40 19.70 10.96
C GLN A 432 -30.31 18.67 11.23
N ASN A 433 -29.25 19.06 11.94
CA ASN A 433 -28.20 18.11 12.31
C ASN A 433 -28.74 17.07 13.30
N ASP A 434 -28.34 15.82 13.08
CA ASP A 434 -28.49 14.75 14.06
C ASP A 434 -27.66 15.03 15.30
N LYS A 435 -27.94 14.32 16.39
CA LYS A 435 -27.28 14.51 17.68
C LYS A 435 -26.65 13.22 18.15
N PHE A 436 -25.40 13.30 18.60
CA PHE A 436 -24.69 12.22 19.24
C PHE A 436 -24.00 12.71 20.51
N ASN A 437 -24.34 12.07 21.63
CA ASN A 437 -23.75 12.39 22.92
C ASN A 437 -23.15 11.12 23.55
N VAL A 438 -21.99 11.29 24.16
CA VAL A 438 -21.41 10.31 25.09
C VAL A 438 -21.23 11.01 26.42
N ASN A 439 -21.97 10.59 27.44
CA ASN A 439 -21.97 11.25 28.75
C ASN A 439 -20.60 11.10 29.45
N SER A 440 -20.25 12.06 30.31
CA SER A 440 -18.94 12.16 30.97
C SER A 440 -18.61 11.02 31.97
N ALA A 441 -19.60 10.20 32.33
CA ALA A 441 -19.43 9.01 33.18
C ALA A 441 -19.52 7.69 32.40
N SER A 442 -19.59 7.76 31.06
CA SER A 442 -19.70 6.56 30.22
C SER A 442 -18.34 5.94 29.96
N ASN A 443 -18.26 4.63 29.76
CA ASN A 443 -17.09 4.00 29.17
C ASN A 443 -17.57 3.02 28.10
N VAL A 444 -17.36 3.40 26.84
CA VAL A 444 -17.87 2.69 25.66
C VAL A 444 -16.70 2.11 24.85
N THR A 445 -15.67 1.62 25.54
CA THR A 445 -14.52 0.92 24.92
C THR A 445 -14.79 -0.56 24.67
N GLY A 446 -15.79 -1.13 25.35
CA GLY A 446 -16.11 -2.55 25.22
C GLY A 446 -17.06 -2.87 24.06
N VAL A 447 -17.41 -1.91 23.21
CA VAL A 447 -18.29 -2.07 22.04
C VAL A 447 -17.81 -1.15 20.91
N LYS A 448 -18.04 -1.55 19.65
CA LYS A 448 -17.67 -0.76 18.48
C LYS A 448 -18.89 -0.01 17.96
N VAL A 449 -18.82 1.32 17.87
CA VAL A 449 -19.95 2.16 17.48
C VAL A 449 -19.74 2.74 16.09
N LEU A 450 -20.63 2.45 15.14
CA LEU A 450 -20.71 3.18 13.88
C LEU A 450 -21.82 4.22 14.01
N LEU A 451 -21.54 5.46 13.63
CA LEU A 451 -22.57 6.47 13.45
C LEU A 451 -22.54 6.96 12.02
N TYR A 452 -23.65 6.80 11.31
CA TYR A 452 -23.84 7.25 9.93
C TYR A 452 -24.97 8.27 9.86
N SER A 453 -24.64 9.50 9.49
CA SER A 453 -25.58 10.61 9.38
C SER A 453 -25.32 11.48 8.14
N PRO A 454 -26.19 11.40 7.12
CA PRO A 454 -26.19 12.33 6.00
C PRO A 454 -26.70 13.73 6.39
N CYS A 455 -27.38 13.88 7.55
CA CYS A 455 -27.80 15.19 8.07
C CYS A 455 -26.65 16.02 8.61
N GLY A 456 -25.55 15.36 8.96
CA GLY A 456 -24.51 15.96 9.77
C GLY A 456 -24.76 15.77 11.26
N LEU A 457 -23.69 15.89 12.04
CA LEU A 457 -23.69 15.58 13.46
C LEU A 457 -23.41 16.80 14.33
N THR A 458 -24.15 16.89 15.42
CA THR A 458 -23.91 17.78 16.55
C THR A 458 -23.87 16.99 17.84
N GLY A 459 -23.49 17.65 18.93
CA GLY A 459 -23.52 17.06 20.26
C GLY A 459 -22.16 17.14 20.93
N THR A 460 -22.01 16.39 22.01
CA THR A 460 -20.78 16.41 22.80
C THR A 460 -20.39 15.00 23.22
N VAL A 461 -19.19 14.61 22.84
CA VAL A 461 -18.53 13.41 23.34
C VAL A 461 -17.71 13.84 24.55
N ARG A 462 -18.12 13.47 25.77
CA ARG A 462 -17.42 13.82 27.02
C ARG A 462 -16.69 12.65 27.67
N SER A 463 -16.70 11.48 27.02
CA SER A 463 -16.01 10.30 27.53
C SER A 463 -15.52 9.39 26.40
N THR A 464 -14.97 8.24 26.76
CA THR A 464 -14.30 7.32 25.85
C THR A 464 -15.29 6.44 25.08
N PHE A 465 -15.11 6.36 23.76
CA PHE A 465 -15.77 5.36 22.93
C PHE A 465 -14.89 4.89 21.77
N ASP A 466 -15.17 3.67 21.33
CA ASP A 466 -14.49 3.00 20.22
C ASP A 466 -15.43 2.87 19.03
N GLY A 467 -15.00 3.20 17.81
CA GLY A 467 -15.92 3.17 16.68
C GLY A 467 -15.50 3.90 15.41
N GLN A 468 -16.49 4.23 14.58
CA GLN A 468 -16.36 5.03 13.36
C GLN A 468 -17.49 6.05 13.22
N LEU A 469 -17.17 7.23 12.70
CA LEU A 469 -18.13 8.32 12.48
C LEU A 469 -18.17 8.72 11.00
N TYR A 470 -19.37 8.81 10.44
CA TYR A 470 -19.67 9.20 9.07
C TYR A 470 -20.69 10.30 9.08
N SER A 471 -20.24 11.52 8.79
CA SER A 471 -21.07 12.71 8.94
C SER A 471 -20.88 13.67 7.79
N ALA A 472 -21.97 14.27 7.33
CA ALA A 472 -21.99 15.11 6.14
C ALA A 472 -21.72 16.59 6.40
N SER A 473 -22.27 17.11 7.49
CA SER A 473 -22.07 18.49 7.95
C SER A 473 -22.05 18.53 9.48
N GLY A 474 -21.95 19.73 10.06
CA GLY A 474 -22.09 19.93 11.51
C GLY A 474 -20.78 20.18 12.26
N GLY A 475 -20.84 19.99 13.57
CA GLY A 475 -19.79 20.34 14.51
C GLY A 475 -19.87 19.46 15.73
N LEU A 476 -19.18 18.33 15.70
CA LEU A 476 -19.04 17.46 16.86
C LEU A 476 -17.91 18.00 17.74
N THR A 477 -18.22 18.21 19.02
CA THR A 477 -17.22 18.63 20.00
C THR A 477 -16.78 17.44 20.83
N PHE A 478 -15.50 17.13 20.78
CA PHE A 478 -14.86 16.23 21.74
C PHE A 478 -14.46 17.06 22.96
N GLY A 479 -15.20 16.86 24.04
CA GLY A 479 -15.00 17.55 25.31
C GLY A 479 -13.73 17.07 26.03
N ASN A 480 -13.40 17.76 27.12
CA ASN A 480 -12.22 17.46 27.93
C ASN A 480 -12.28 16.02 28.49
N GLY A 481 -11.23 15.23 28.24
CA GLY A 481 -11.10 13.84 28.70
C GLY A 481 -11.78 12.80 27.80
N ALA A 482 -12.35 13.21 26.67
CA ALA A 482 -12.89 12.26 25.69
C ALA A 482 -11.75 11.55 24.95
N ASN A 483 -11.82 10.22 24.87
CA ASN A 483 -10.94 9.43 24.02
C ASN A 483 -11.76 8.75 22.93
N TYR A 484 -11.38 8.95 21.69
CA TYR A 484 -11.95 8.27 20.55
C TYR A 484 -10.91 7.33 19.97
N THR A 485 -11.24 6.04 19.91
CA THR A 485 -10.40 5.06 19.22
C THR A 485 -11.13 4.62 17.97
N CYS A 486 -10.56 4.89 16.81
CA CYS A 486 -11.05 4.26 15.60
C CYS A 486 -10.87 2.74 15.73
N GLN A 487 -11.93 1.98 15.48
CA GLN A 487 -11.87 0.52 15.40
C GLN A 487 -12.32 0.03 14.02
N ASP A 488 -11.68 -1.02 13.52
CA ASP A 488 -12.12 -1.70 12.31
C ASP A 488 -13.52 -2.30 12.52
N MET A 489 -14.41 -2.06 11.56
CA MET A 489 -15.80 -2.52 11.59
C MET A 489 -16.14 -3.33 10.34
N ALA A 490 -17.05 -4.29 10.47
CA ALA A 490 -17.52 -5.11 9.35
C ALA A 490 -18.96 -5.54 9.59
N TRP A 491 -19.80 -5.51 8.56
CA TRP A 491 -21.17 -6.00 8.66
C TRP A 491 -21.54 -6.85 7.44
N PRO A 492 -21.54 -8.20 7.57
CA PRO A 492 -21.85 -9.10 6.46
C PRO A 492 -23.19 -8.78 5.79
N GLY A 493 -23.16 -8.44 4.50
CA GLY A 493 -24.34 -8.05 3.71
C GLY A 493 -24.55 -6.54 3.57
N ALA A 494 -23.88 -5.71 4.38
CA ALA A 494 -23.89 -4.26 4.22
C ALA A 494 -22.52 -3.72 3.77
N PHE A 495 -21.44 -4.12 4.45
CA PHE A 495 -20.07 -3.75 4.08
C PHE A 495 -19.05 -4.77 4.60
N THR A 496 -18.02 -5.04 3.81
CA THR A 496 -17.01 -6.06 4.11
C THR A 496 -16.03 -5.63 5.20
N LYS A 497 -15.51 -4.41 5.12
CA LYS A 497 -14.61 -3.83 6.13
C LYS A 497 -14.59 -2.30 6.02
N LEU A 498 -14.61 -1.62 7.15
CA LEU A 498 -14.27 -0.21 7.32
C LEU A 498 -12.99 -0.15 8.14
N GLY A 499 -11.96 0.48 7.61
CA GLY A 499 -10.64 0.55 8.23
C GLY A 499 -10.41 1.87 8.97
N CYS A 500 -9.33 1.92 9.75
CA CYS A 500 -8.96 3.10 10.54
C CYS A 500 -7.72 3.84 10.05
N ILE A 501 -7.06 3.32 9.02
CA ILE A 501 -5.82 3.88 8.46
C ILE A 501 -5.99 4.04 6.96
N VAL A 502 -5.64 5.21 6.42
CA VAL A 502 -5.77 5.52 4.99
C VAL A 502 -4.66 4.82 4.20
N VAL A 503 -3.40 4.92 4.63
CA VAL A 503 -2.22 4.32 3.96
C VAL A 503 -1.27 3.69 4.96
N GLY A 504 -0.76 2.49 4.63
CA GLY A 504 0.31 1.80 5.35
C GLY A 504 -0.17 0.93 6.52
N GLY A 505 0.49 -0.22 6.72
CA GLY A 505 0.12 -1.23 7.73
C GLY A 505 -0.72 -2.39 7.18
N SER A 506 -0.86 -3.47 7.96
CA SER A 506 -1.72 -4.63 7.62
C SER A 506 -3.20 -4.27 7.51
N ASP A 507 -3.59 -3.15 8.10
CA ASP A 507 -4.98 -2.68 8.21
C ASP A 507 -5.28 -1.41 7.40
N GLY A 508 -4.33 -0.99 6.55
CA GLY A 508 -4.50 0.17 5.67
C GLY A 508 -5.57 -0.05 4.60
N ILE A 509 -6.44 0.95 4.42
CA ILE A 509 -7.52 0.96 3.43
C ILE A 509 -6.96 0.97 2.01
N ILE A 510 -5.89 1.73 1.78
CA ILE A 510 -5.14 1.67 0.53
C ILE A 510 -3.96 0.73 0.75
N THR A 511 -4.06 -0.49 0.22
CA THR A 511 -2.88 -1.34 0.09
C THR A 511 -2.19 -0.98 -1.21
N GLU A 512 -1.08 -0.23 -1.13
CA GLU A 512 -0.18 -0.08 -2.26
C GLU A 512 0.54 -1.42 -2.49
N THR A 513 0.05 -2.19 -3.45
CA THR A 513 0.76 -3.40 -3.88
C THR A 513 1.57 -3.03 -5.11
N THR A 514 2.88 -2.83 -4.93
CA THR A 514 3.79 -2.74 -6.07
C THR A 514 3.97 -4.12 -6.67
N THR A 515 3.23 -4.43 -7.72
CA THR A 515 3.42 -5.64 -8.50
C THR A 515 4.56 -5.39 -9.48
N GLN A 516 5.67 -6.09 -9.31
CA GLN A 516 6.76 -6.10 -10.27
C GLN A 516 6.43 -7.11 -11.36
N THR A 517 6.37 -6.66 -12.61
CA THR A 517 6.11 -7.54 -13.75
C THR A 517 7.30 -7.50 -14.68
N LEU A 518 7.95 -8.66 -14.81
CA LEU A 518 8.94 -8.91 -15.84
C LEU A 518 8.21 -9.38 -17.10
N GLY A 519 8.39 -8.67 -18.22
CA GLY A 519 7.75 -9.02 -19.48
C GLY A 519 8.50 -10.14 -20.23
N ASN A 520 8.06 -10.40 -21.46
CA ASN A 520 8.67 -11.42 -22.31
C ASN A 520 10.10 -11.04 -22.72
N LEU A 521 10.94 -12.03 -23.00
CA LEU A 521 12.27 -11.83 -23.57
C LEU A 521 12.18 -11.02 -24.87
N LEU A 522 12.85 -9.88 -24.93
CA LEU A 522 12.89 -9.02 -26.13
C LEU A 522 14.03 -9.41 -27.05
N SER A 523 15.21 -9.61 -26.48
CA SER A 523 16.40 -9.99 -27.22
C SER A 523 17.32 -10.86 -26.37
N GLN A 524 18.06 -11.70 -27.06
CA GLN A 524 19.15 -12.45 -26.49
C GLN A 524 20.35 -12.42 -27.45
N THR A 525 21.51 -12.12 -26.89
CA THR A 525 22.77 -12.07 -27.63
C THR A 525 23.76 -13.04 -26.99
N GLU A 526 24.25 -13.98 -27.78
CA GLU A 526 25.37 -14.86 -27.40
C GLU A 526 26.70 -14.12 -27.66
N ARG A 527 27.67 -14.29 -26.76
CA ARG A 527 28.98 -13.65 -26.80
C ARG A 527 30.12 -14.66 -26.78
#